data_AF-A0A251PUB5-F1
#
_entry.id   AF-A0A251PUB5-F1
#
_cell.length_a   1.000
_cell.length_b   1.000
_cell.length_c   1.000
_cell.angle_alpha   90.00
_cell.angle_beta   90.00
_cell.angle_gamma   90.00
#
_symmetry.space_group_name_H-M   'P 1'
#
loop_
_entity.id
_entity.type
_entity.pdbx_description
1 polymer ?
#
loop_
_entity_poly.entity_id
_entity_poly.type
_entity_poly.pdbx_seq_one_letter_code
_entity_poly.pdbx_strand_id
1 'polypeptide(L)'
;MSTAGLADLPSLAATQPLFFPAPHGHRPPSVYVGPKPNKATPSLKLRCSVAKESTISPLGVSGEGGQLGAVDCVVVGGGISGLCIAQALATKHGDAVPNVIVTEARDRVGGNIITVQKDGYLWEEGPNSFQPSDPMLTMLVDSGLKDDLVLGDPNAPRFVLWDGKLRPVPSSPADIPFFDLMSIGGKLRAAFGALGIRPSPPPPGHEESVEEFVRRNLGDEVFERLIEPFCSGVYAGDPSKLSMKAAFGKVWNLEQNGGSIVGGAFKAIQERKRAHMTPRDPRLPKPKGQTVGSFRKGLSMLPDAISSRLGSKVKLSWKLSSITKLDKGGYTLTYETPEGLISVLSKSVVMTVPSHVASSLLRPLSGAAADALSKFYYPPVAAVSISYPKEAIRTECLIDGELKGFGQLHPRSQGLKTLGTIYSSSLFPNRAPPGRVLLLNYIGGATNPGILSKRASLLKQLIKI
;
A
#
# COMPACT_ATOMS: atom_id res chain seq x y z
N MET A 1 -10.02 16.87 35.49
CA MET A 1 -8.82 16.34 34.82
C MET A 1 -9.29 15.35 33.76
N SER A 2 -8.75 15.37 32.54
CA SER A 2 -9.25 14.55 31.41
C SER A 2 -8.20 13.55 30.93
N THR A 3 -8.60 12.30 30.68
CA THR A 3 -7.73 11.15 30.38
C THR A 3 -7.29 11.06 28.91
N ALA A 4 -6.85 12.18 28.34
CA ALA A 4 -6.30 12.25 26.97
C ALA A 4 -4.77 12.11 26.98
N GLY A 5 -4.25 10.86 26.94
CA GLY A 5 -2.80 10.61 27.01
C GLY A 5 -2.26 9.31 26.40
N LEU A 6 -3.11 8.38 25.95
CA LEU A 6 -2.69 7.10 25.33
C LEU A 6 -3.52 6.71 24.08
N ALA A 7 -4.66 7.38 23.83
CA ALA A 7 -5.67 6.94 22.87
C ALA A 7 -5.41 7.33 21.42
N ASP A 8 -4.66 8.40 21.19
CA ASP A 8 -4.42 8.93 19.85
C ASP A 8 -3.23 8.27 19.14
N LEU A 9 -2.50 7.36 19.81
CA LEU A 9 -1.35 6.66 19.26
C LEU A 9 -1.74 5.49 18.31
N PRO A 10 -2.71 4.62 18.63
CA PRO A 10 -3.26 3.64 17.66
C PRO A 10 -4.05 4.30 16.52
N SER A 11 -4.52 5.53 16.73
CA SER A 11 -5.35 6.31 15.80
C SER A 11 -4.57 6.85 14.59
N LEU A 12 -3.23 6.91 14.65
CA LEU A 12 -2.37 7.57 13.67
C LEU A 12 -2.44 7.00 12.24
N ALA A 13 -2.97 5.79 12.05
CA ALA A 13 -3.21 5.20 10.74
C ALA A 13 -4.61 5.50 10.15
N ALA A 14 -5.63 5.80 10.97
CA ALA A 14 -7.01 5.99 10.49
C ALA A 14 -7.93 6.77 11.47
N THR A 15 -8.34 7.99 11.07
CA THR A 15 -9.32 8.88 11.74
C THR A 15 -9.59 10.09 10.80
N GLN A 16 -10.75 10.75 10.66
CA GLN A 16 -12.13 10.76 11.23
C GLN A 16 -13.15 11.14 10.09
N PRO A 17 -14.48 11.38 10.27
CA PRO A 17 -15.42 11.20 11.42
C PRO A 17 -16.58 10.20 11.15
N LEU A 18 -17.20 9.47 12.11
CA LEU A 18 -17.92 9.81 13.37
C LEU A 18 -19.29 10.50 13.10
N PHE A 19 -20.48 10.03 13.55
CA PHE A 19 -20.94 8.87 14.36
C PHE A 19 -22.16 8.17 13.65
N PHE A 20 -23.27 7.60 14.20
CA PHE A 20 -23.81 7.10 15.51
C PHE A 20 -24.91 6.01 15.20
N PRO A 21 -25.36 5.12 16.13
CA PRO A 21 -26.40 4.10 15.84
C PRO A 21 -27.53 3.85 16.90
N ALA A 22 -28.66 3.26 16.47
CA ALA A 22 -29.80 2.72 17.26
C ALA A 22 -30.59 1.66 16.40
N PRO A 23 -31.44 0.75 16.95
CA PRO A 23 -31.18 -0.69 16.71
C PRO A 23 -32.34 -1.65 16.28
N HIS A 24 -31.92 -2.88 15.93
CA HIS A 24 -32.58 -4.21 15.96
C HIS A 24 -33.72 -4.63 14.97
N GLY A 25 -33.64 -5.91 14.58
CA GLY A 25 -34.60 -6.72 13.81
C GLY A 25 -34.05 -8.17 13.65
N HIS A 26 -34.91 -9.21 13.58
CA HIS A 26 -34.51 -10.63 13.77
C HIS A 26 -34.69 -11.56 12.55
N ARG A 27 -33.78 -12.55 12.42
CA ARG A 27 -33.91 -14.03 12.17
C ARG A 27 -35.24 -14.64 11.61
N PRO A 28 -35.29 -15.91 11.09
CA PRO A 28 -34.23 -16.85 10.62
C PRO A 28 -34.59 -17.54 9.24
N PRO A 29 -34.53 -18.88 9.00
CA PRO A 29 -33.36 -19.65 8.48
C PRO A 29 -33.62 -20.59 7.25
N SER A 30 -32.62 -21.45 6.93
CA SER A 30 -32.73 -22.80 6.31
C SER A 30 -32.89 -22.91 4.78
N VAL A 31 -32.60 -24.02 4.07
CA VAL A 31 -32.22 -25.43 4.40
C VAL A 31 -30.96 -25.89 3.61
N TYR A 32 -30.31 -26.95 4.09
CA TYR A 32 -29.10 -27.64 3.59
C TYR A 32 -29.40 -28.75 2.55
N VAL A 33 -28.61 -28.90 1.46
CA VAL A 33 -28.32 -30.19 0.77
C VAL A 33 -26.92 -30.12 0.08
N GLY A 34 -26.21 -31.24 -0.02
CA GLY A 34 -25.03 -31.47 -0.89
C GLY A 34 -24.90 -32.98 -1.20
N PRO A 35 -23.71 -33.58 -1.43
CA PRO A 35 -22.42 -33.03 -1.86
C PRO A 35 -21.68 -33.93 -2.93
N LYS A 36 -20.37 -33.68 -3.18
CA LYS A 36 -19.36 -34.59 -3.81
C LYS A 36 -19.42 -34.79 -5.37
N PRO A 37 -18.34 -35.31 -6.03
CA PRO A 37 -16.91 -34.98 -5.84
C PRO A 37 -16.04 -34.92 -7.15
N ASN A 38 -14.72 -34.70 -6.96
CA ASN A 38 -13.55 -35.17 -7.76
C ASN A 38 -12.95 -34.33 -8.92
N LYS A 39 -11.70 -33.90 -8.66
CA LYS A 39 -10.47 -34.07 -9.48
C LYS A 39 -10.43 -33.63 -10.95
N ALA A 40 -9.64 -32.58 -11.22
CA ALA A 40 -8.29 -32.74 -11.79
C ALA A 40 -7.45 -31.45 -11.63
N THR A 41 -6.12 -31.56 -11.48
CA THR A 41 -5.20 -30.40 -11.42
C THR A 41 -3.99 -30.61 -12.32
N PRO A 42 -3.84 -29.84 -13.42
CA PRO A 42 -2.61 -29.79 -14.20
C PRO A 42 -1.58 -28.84 -13.55
N SER A 43 -0.29 -29.11 -13.76
CA SER A 43 0.82 -28.38 -13.17
C SER A 43 1.17 -27.09 -13.92
N LEU A 44 1.39 -26.00 -13.18
CA LEU A 44 1.80 -24.72 -13.76
C LEU A 44 3.32 -24.72 -14.02
N LYS A 45 3.73 -24.59 -15.30
CA LYS A 45 5.15 -24.45 -15.67
C LYS A 45 5.65 -23.03 -15.39
N LEU A 46 6.60 -22.89 -14.47
CA LEU A 46 7.27 -21.62 -14.22
C LEU A 46 8.27 -21.33 -15.36
N ARG A 47 8.02 -20.32 -16.21
CA ARG A 47 9.03 -19.77 -17.12
C ARG A 47 9.85 -18.71 -16.37
N CYS A 48 11.08 -19.05 -15.98
CA CYS A 48 12.06 -18.09 -15.49
C CYS A 48 13.15 -17.93 -16.54
N SER A 49 13.05 -16.90 -17.37
CA SER A 49 14.05 -16.53 -18.38
C SER A 49 14.95 -15.44 -17.82
N VAL A 50 16.11 -15.83 -17.28
CA VAL A 50 17.19 -14.88 -16.97
C VAL A 50 17.79 -14.43 -18.30
N ALA A 51 17.56 -13.19 -18.69
CA ALA A 51 18.25 -12.59 -19.82
C ALA A 51 19.74 -12.45 -19.49
N LYS A 52 20.61 -13.00 -20.35
CA LYS A 52 22.03 -12.64 -20.32
C LYS A 52 22.19 -11.22 -20.87
N GLU A 53 23.07 -10.44 -20.27
CA GLU A 53 23.48 -9.15 -20.83
C GLU A 53 24.22 -9.38 -22.16
N SER A 54 23.72 -8.78 -23.23
CA SER A 54 24.39 -8.72 -24.53
C SER A 54 25.01 -7.34 -24.69
N THR A 55 26.34 -7.25 -24.64
CA THR A 55 27.07 -6.01 -24.94
C THR A 55 26.88 -5.63 -26.40
N ILE A 56 26.26 -4.47 -26.64
CA ILE A 56 26.09 -3.88 -27.98
C ILE A 56 26.91 -2.60 -28.03
N SER A 57 27.94 -2.58 -28.87
CA SER A 57 28.71 -1.38 -29.20
C SER A 57 27.88 -0.43 -30.09
N PRO A 58 28.09 0.90 -30.02
CA PRO A 58 27.29 1.85 -30.78
C PRO A 58 27.59 1.78 -32.29
N LEU A 59 26.69 1.16 -33.04
CA LEU A 59 26.58 1.28 -34.49
C LEU A 59 25.44 2.25 -34.84
N GLY A 60 25.62 3.03 -35.91
CA GLY A 60 24.71 4.13 -36.25
C GLY A 60 23.29 3.66 -36.58
N VAL A 61 22.29 4.28 -35.95
CA VAL A 61 20.87 3.94 -36.18
C VAL A 61 20.37 4.68 -37.42
N SER A 62 20.67 4.14 -38.61
CA SER A 62 20.00 4.47 -39.86
C SER A 62 18.89 3.43 -40.12
N GLY A 63 17.79 3.54 -39.38
CA GLY A 63 16.58 2.75 -39.57
C GLY A 63 15.35 3.63 -39.45
N GLU A 64 14.36 3.43 -40.33
CA GLU A 64 13.13 4.21 -40.40
C GLU A 64 12.18 3.85 -39.24
N GLY A 65 12.55 4.24 -38.02
CA GLY A 65 11.70 4.10 -36.84
C GLY A 65 10.47 5.00 -36.95
N GLY A 66 9.29 4.44 -36.67
CA GLY A 66 8.03 5.16 -36.78
C GLY A 66 8.00 6.39 -35.87
N GLN A 67 7.73 7.57 -36.44
CA GLN A 67 7.63 8.80 -35.66
C GLN A 67 6.18 9.08 -35.29
N LEU A 68 5.87 9.12 -33.99
CA LEU A 68 4.60 9.62 -33.49
C LEU A 68 4.60 11.16 -33.49
N GLY A 69 3.47 11.77 -33.83
CA GLY A 69 3.30 13.22 -33.77
C GLY A 69 3.57 13.79 -32.37
N ALA A 70 3.94 15.06 -32.30
CA ALA A 70 4.32 15.70 -31.04
C ALA A 70 3.14 15.78 -30.06
N VAL A 71 3.39 15.42 -28.79
CA VAL A 71 2.39 15.43 -27.70
C VAL A 71 2.75 16.42 -26.60
N ASP A 72 1.75 16.90 -25.87
CA ASP A 72 1.94 17.89 -24.80
C ASP A 72 2.60 17.25 -23.56
N CYS A 73 2.23 16.01 -23.23
CA CYS A 73 2.83 15.27 -22.13
C CYS A 73 2.92 13.76 -22.38
N VAL A 74 4.06 13.17 -22.03
CA VAL A 74 4.22 11.71 -21.92
C VAL A 74 4.34 11.33 -20.45
N VAL A 75 3.46 10.44 -19.98
CA VAL A 75 3.55 9.79 -18.68
C VAL A 75 4.20 8.42 -18.86
N VAL A 76 5.34 8.19 -18.20
CA VAL A 76 6.10 6.95 -18.28
C VAL A 76 5.78 6.08 -17.07
N GLY A 77 5.25 4.90 -17.31
CA GLY A 77 4.69 3.97 -16.32
C GLY A 77 3.16 3.98 -16.30
N GLY A 78 2.55 2.83 -16.61
CA GLY A 78 1.12 2.55 -16.49
C GLY A 78 0.71 2.03 -15.11
N GLY A 79 1.52 2.31 -14.09
CA GLY A 79 1.16 2.11 -12.68
C GLY A 79 0.10 3.12 -12.22
N ILE A 80 -0.51 2.88 -11.05
CA ILE A 80 -1.61 3.71 -10.54
C ILE A 80 -1.25 5.21 -10.46
N SER A 81 0.00 5.56 -10.13
CA SER A 81 0.47 6.95 -10.11
C SER A 81 0.37 7.62 -11.48
N GLY A 82 0.89 6.96 -12.53
CA GLY A 82 0.87 7.48 -13.90
C GLY A 82 -0.55 7.56 -14.47
N LEU A 83 -1.39 6.56 -14.19
CA LEU A 83 -2.78 6.54 -14.60
C LEU A 83 -3.61 7.65 -13.95
N CYS A 84 -3.49 7.85 -12.62
CA CYS A 84 -4.19 8.94 -11.93
C CYS A 84 -3.72 10.32 -12.42
N ILE A 85 -2.43 10.49 -12.72
CA ILE A 85 -1.92 11.74 -13.33
C ILE A 85 -2.51 11.94 -14.73
N ALA A 86 -2.49 10.93 -15.59
CA ALA A 86 -3.04 11.03 -16.94
C ALA A 86 -4.58 11.25 -16.93
N GLN A 87 -5.30 10.65 -15.99
CA GLN A 87 -6.72 10.91 -15.78
C GLN A 87 -6.97 12.35 -15.32
N ALA A 88 -6.21 12.85 -14.35
CA ALA A 88 -6.35 14.22 -13.86
C ALA A 88 -6.03 15.23 -14.96
N LEU A 89 -4.96 15.01 -15.74
CA LEU A 89 -4.66 15.85 -16.91
C LEU A 89 -5.80 15.80 -17.94
N ALA A 90 -6.27 14.61 -18.32
CA ALA A 90 -7.31 14.45 -19.33
C ALA A 90 -8.71 14.95 -18.92
N THR A 91 -9.01 15.04 -17.61
CA THR A 91 -10.36 15.42 -17.10
C THR A 91 -10.43 16.78 -16.43
N LYS A 92 -9.33 17.32 -15.90
CA LYS A 92 -9.30 18.59 -15.14
C LYS A 92 -8.37 19.64 -15.75
N HIS A 93 -7.51 19.25 -16.68
CA HIS A 93 -6.55 20.13 -17.36
C HIS A 93 -6.51 19.88 -18.88
N GLY A 94 -7.58 19.32 -19.46
CA GLY A 94 -7.62 18.90 -20.86
C GLY A 94 -7.38 20.04 -21.84
N ASP A 95 -7.86 21.24 -21.53
CA ASP A 95 -7.66 22.45 -22.34
C ASP A 95 -6.21 22.95 -22.33
N ALA A 96 -5.46 22.66 -21.25
CA ALA A 96 -4.07 23.03 -21.09
C ALA A 96 -3.07 21.95 -21.56
N VAL A 97 -3.49 20.67 -21.53
CA VAL A 97 -2.68 19.52 -21.91
C VAL A 97 -3.54 18.51 -22.72
N PRO A 98 -3.99 18.84 -23.94
CA PRO A 98 -4.91 17.99 -24.68
C PRO A 98 -4.29 16.65 -25.12
N ASN A 99 -3.00 16.67 -25.52
CA ASN A 99 -2.29 15.48 -25.99
C ASN A 99 -1.43 14.89 -24.88
N VAL A 100 -2.07 14.13 -23.99
CA VAL A 100 -1.40 13.23 -23.03
C VAL A 100 -1.37 11.81 -23.59
N ILE A 101 -0.24 11.11 -23.46
CA ILE A 101 -0.17 9.66 -23.58
C ILE A 101 0.45 9.02 -22.33
N VAL A 102 0.06 7.78 -22.05
CA VAL A 102 0.68 6.92 -21.03
C VAL A 102 1.45 5.81 -21.75
N THR A 103 2.67 5.53 -21.31
CA THR A 103 3.51 4.45 -21.88
C THR A 103 3.88 3.45 -20.78
N GLU A 104 3.68 2.16 -21.04
CA GLU A 104 3.94 1.07 -20.10
C GLU A 104 4.71 -0.04 -20.80
N ALA A 105 5.80 -0.52 -20.19
CA ALA A 105 6.68 -1.53 -20.75
C ALA A 105 6.05 -2.94 -20.73
N ARG A 106 5.01 -3.15 -19.93
CA ARG A 106 4.24 -4.40 -19.85
C ARG A 106 3.04 -4.41 -20.80
N ASP A 107 2.55 -5.61 -21.04
CA ASP A 107 1.30 -5.94 -21.75
C ASP A 107 0.02 -5.55 -20.98
N ARG A 108 0.14 -4.94 -19.80
CA ARG A 108 -0.97 -4.54 -18.93
C ARG A 108 -0.66 -3.30 -18.09
N VAL A 109 -1.71 -2.60 -17.68
CA VAL A 109 -1.65 -1.51 -16.68
C VAL A 109 -1.58 -2.03 -15.24
N GLY A 110 -1.55 -1.09 -14.27
CA GLY A 110 -1.68 -1.33 -12.83
C GLY A 110 -0.35 -1.49 -12.09
N GLY A 111 0.73 -1.89 -12.78
CA GLY A 111 2.06 -2.03 -12.19
C GLY A 111 2.10 -3.10 -11.09
N ASN A 112 2.18 -2.67 -9.83
CA ASN A 112 2.15 -3.53 -8.64
C ASN A 112 0.72 -3.89 -8.18
N ILE A 113 -0.31 -3.24 -8.72
CA ILE A 113 -1.69 -3.72 -8.57
C ILE A 113 -1.85 -4.94 -9.49
N ILE A 114 -2.18 -6.08 -8.88
CA ILE A 114 -2.34 -7.38 -9.54
C ILE A 114 -3.43 -8.16 -8.80
N THR A 115 -4.66 -8.11 -9.31
CA THR A 115 -5.72 -9.03 -8.90
C THR A 115 -5.65 -10.31 -9.73
N VAL A 116 -5.84 -11.46 -9.09
CA VAL A 116 -6.04 -12.75 -9.77
C VAL A 116 -7.35 -13.38 -9.30
N GLN A 117 -8.18 -13.81 -10.27
CA GLN A 117 -9.40 -14.56 -10.01
C GLN A 117 -9.28 -15.96 -10.64
N LYS A 118 -9.41 -17.02 -9.84
CA LYS A 118 -9.29 -18.41 -10.30
C LYS A 118 -9.94 -19.39 -9.33
N ASP A 119 -10.52 -20.47 -9.83
CA ASP A 119 -11.03 -21.61 -9.05
C ASP A 119 -12.02 -21.21 -7.93
N GLY A 120 -12.77 -20.11 -8.13
CA GLY A 120 -13.70 -19.52 -7.15
C GLY A 120 -13.05 -18.60 -6.10
N TYR A 121 -11.73 -18.40 -6.14
CA TYR A 121 -10.99 -17.44 -5.32
C TYR A 121 -10.74 -16.13 -6.07
N LEU A 122 -10.54 -15.07 -5.30
CA LEU A 122 -10.03 -13.79 -5.78
C LEU A 122 -9.02 -13.26 -4.76
N TRP A 123 -7.76 -13.10 -5.17
CA TRP A 123 -6.68 -12.58 -4.34
C TRP A 123 -5.93 -11.45 -5.03
N GLU A 124 -5.10 -10.75 -4.26
CA GLU A 124 -4.21 -9.69 -4.72
C GLU A 124 -2.76 -10.13 -4.50
N GLU A 125 -1.88 -9.93 -5.49
CA GLU A 125 -0.46 -10.32 -5.39
C GLU A 125 0.46 -9.15 -4.98
N GLY A 126 -0.12 -7.96 -4.81
CA GLY A 126 0.53 -6.75 -4.29
C GLY A 126 -0.27 -6.13 -3.13
N PRO A 127 -0.78 -4.89 -3.27
CA PRO A 127 -1.63 -4.28 -2.25
C PRO A 127 -2.98 -5.00 -2.14
N ASN A 128 -3.48 -5.24 -0.92
CA ASN A 128 -4.79 -5.88 -0.72
C ASN A 128 -5.97 -4.88 -0.66
N SER A 129 -5.71 -3.68 -0.14
CA SER A 129 -6.73 -2.63 0.07
C SER A 129 -6.09 -1.24 0.05
N PHE A 130 -6.92 -0.20 -0.01
CA PHE A 130 -6.52 1.20 0.07
C PHE A 130 -7.26 1.93 1.19
N GLN A 131 -6.69 2.99 1.76
CA GLN A 131 -7.45 3.90 2.61
C GLN A 131 -8.37 4.75 1.72
N PRO A 132 -9.71 4.76 1.91
CA PRO A 132 -10.65 5.53 1.11
C PRO A 132 -10.61 7.03 1.47
N SER A 133 -9.47 7.67 1.19
CA SER A 133 -9.28 9.11 1.29
C SER A 133 -9.97 9.84 0.14
N ASP A 134 -10.29 11.13 0.33
CA ASP A 134 -11.01 11.89 -0.69
C ASP A 134 -10.32 11.96 -2.06
N PRO A 135 -8.98 12.05 -2.18
CA PRO A 135 -8.30 11.90 -3.48
C PRO A 135 -8.51 10.52 -4.11
N MET A 136 -8.42 9.43 -3.33
CA MET A 136 -8.68 8.07 -3.84
C MET A 136 -10.14 7.88 -4.26
N LEU A 137 -11.08 8.37 -3.46
CA LEU A 137 -12.51 8.35 -3.79
C LEU A 137 -12.84 9.22 -5.00
N THR A 138 -12.11 10.33 -5.20
CA THR A 138 -12.25 11.19 -6.38
C THR A 138 -11.80 10.46 -7.64
N MET A 139 -10.62 9.84 -7.67
CA MET A 139 -10.16 9.04 -8.82
C MET A 139 -11.10 7.84 -9.07
N LEU A 140 -11.61 7.21 -8.02
CA LEU A 140 -12.60 6.13 -8.11
C LEU A 140 -13.93 6.58 -8.74
N VAL A 141 -14.47 7.73 -8.32
CA VAL A 141 -15.73 8.30 -8.84
C VAL A 141 -15.55 8.84 -10.25
N ASP A 142 -14.46 9.56 -10.52
CA ASP A 142 -14.12 10.08 -11.86
C ASP A 142 -13.76 8.92 -12.84
N SER A 143 -13.45 7.72 -12.32
CA SER A 143 -13.36 6.46 -13.09
C SER A 143 -14.70 5.75 -13.29
N GLY A 144 -15.75 6.13 -12.58
CA GLY A 144 -17.07 5.48 -12.62
C GLY A 144 -17.22 4.22 -11.76
N LEU A 145 -16.28 3.94 -10.85
CA LEU A 145 -16.27 2.73 -10.01
C LEU A 145 -17.01 2.89 -8.68
N LYS A 146 -17.93 3.85 -8.59
CA LYS A 146 -18.62 4.22 -7.34
C LYS A 146 -19.36 3.02 -6.72
N ASP A 147 -20.06 2.26 -7.55
CA ASP A 147 -20.96 1.19 -7.12
C ASP A 147 -20.27 -0.20 -7.08
N ASP A 148 -18.98 -0.25 -7.43
CA ASP A 148 -18.09 -1.40 -7.23
C ASP A 148 -17.18 -1.26 -6.01
N LEU A 149 -17.19 -0.12 -5.32
CA LEU A 149 -16.49 0.09 -4.05
C LEU A 149 -17.02 -0.87 -2.97
N VAL A 150 -16.11 -1.66 -2.41
CA VAL A 150 -16.36 -2.52 -1.24
C VAL A 150 -15.56 -1.96 -0.07
N LEU A 151 -16.25 -1.59 1.01
CA LEU A 151 -15.64 -1.20 2.28
C LEU A 151 -15.61 -2.40 3.22
N GLY A 152 -14.49 -2.61 3.91
CA GLY A 152 -14.40 -3.61 4.99
C GLY A 152 -15.09 -3.12 6.27
N ASP A 153 -15.36 -4.04 7.21
CA ASP A 153 -15.91 -3.68 8.52
C ASP A 153 -14.96 -2.70 9.25
N PRO A 154 -15.40 -1.48 9.61
CA PRO A 154 -14.57 -0.52 10.35
C PRO A 154 -14.18 -0.97 11.75
N ASN A 155 -14.85 -1.99 12.30
CA ASN A 155 -14.58 -2.58 13.61
C ASN A 155 -13.71 -3.84 13.51
N ALA A 156 -13.28 -4.26 12.31
CA ALA A 156 -12.49 -5.46 12.10
C ALA A 156 -11.18 -5.39 12.91
N PRO A 157 -10.98 -6.26 13.93
CA PRO A 157 -9.81 -6.16 14.81
C PRO A 157 -8.50 -6.37 14.04
N ARG A 158 -7.48 -5.60 14.44
CA ARG A 158 -6.09 -5.75 14.00
C ARG A 158 -5.32 -6.40 15.14
N PHE A 159 -4.56 -7.45 14.87
CA PHE A 159 -3.86 -8.21 15.89
C PHE A 159 -2.35 -8.03 15.80
N VAL A 160 -1.68 -8.15 16.95
CA VAL A 160 -0.24 -8.42 17.03
C VAL A 160 -0.07 -9.78 17.70
N LEU A 161 0.78 -10.63 17.13
CA LEU A 161 1.24 -11.84 17.82
C LEU A 161 2.22 -11.45 18.91
N TRP A 162 1.93 -11.79 20.18
CA TRP A 162 2.84 -11.56 21.29
C TRP A 162 2.68 -12.62 22.38
N ASP A 163 3.80 -13.25 22.75
CA ASP A 163 3.91 -14.38 23.68
C ASP A 163 2.98 -15.55 23.27
N GLY A 164 3.05 -15.91 21.98
CA GLY A 164 2.27 -16.99 21.38
C GLY A 164 0.77 -16.73 21.22
N LYS A 165 0.28 -15.56 21.61
CA LYS A 165 -1.15 -15.18 21.53
C LYS A 165 -1.38 -14.04 20.55
N LEU A 166 -2.49 -14.10 19.80
CA LEU A 166 -2.97 -12.97 19.02
C LEU A 166 -3.67 -11.98 19.95
N ARG A 167 -3.17 -10.74 20.01
CA ARG A 167 -3.66 -9.71 20.93
C ARG A 167 -4.21 -8.53 20.13
N PRO A 168 -5.43 -8.04 20.40
CA PRO A 168 -6.01 -6.94 19.64
C PRO A 168 -5.28 -5.63 19.91
N VAL A 169 -5.01 -4.88 18.83
CA VAL A 169 -4.58 -3.48 18.90
C VAL A 169 -5.80 -2.62 19.23
N PRO A 170 -5.72 -1.71 20.22
CA PRO A 170 -6.83 -0.87 20.63
C PRO A 170 -7.25 0.04 19.48
N SER A 171 -8.55 0.03 19.19
CA SER A 171 -9.22 0.84 18.18
C SER A 171 -9.72 2.18 18.75
N SER A 172 -9.94 2.23 20.06
CA SER A 172 -10.57 3.35 20.76
C SER A 172 -9.90 3.70 22.10
N PRO A 173 -10.16 4.90 22.67
CA PRO A 173 -9.75 5.25 24.03
C PRO A 173 -10.24 4.27 25.11
N ALA A 174 -11.41 3.67 24.93
CA ALA A 174 -12.03 2.76 25.91
C ALA A 174 -11.33 1.40 25.98
N ASP A 175 -10.51 1.06 24.99
CA ASP A 175 -9.86 -0.24 24.85
C ASP A 175 -8.57 -0.30 25.71
N ILE A 176 -7.99 0.85 26.07
CA ILE A 176 -6.68 0.99 26.75
C ILE A 176 -6.58 0.29 28.12
N PRO A 177 -7.61 0.32 29.00
CA PRO A 177 -7.56 -0.42 30.27
C PRO A 177 -7.38 -1.92 30.02
N PHE A 178 -8.14 -2.47 29.06
CA PHE A 178 -8.18 -3.89 28.70
C PHE A 178 -7.07 -4.31 27.71
N PHE A 179 -6.27 -3.36 27.22
CA PHE A 179 -5.18 -3.59 26.27
C PHE A 179 -4.03 -4.41 26.88
N ASP A 180 -4.01 -5.71 26.61
CA ASP A 180 -3.06 -6.69 27.16
C ASP A 180 -1.79 -6.88 26.29
N LEU A 181 -1.30 -5.84 25.60
CA LEU A 181 -0.03 -5.90 24.85
C LEU A 181 1.10 -5.11 25.53
N MET A 182 0.76 -4.17 26.42
CA MET A 182 1.73 -3.37 27.18
C MET A 182 1.57 -3.60 28.68
N SER A 183 2.68 -3.69 29.39
CA SER A 183 2.73 -3.73 30.85
C SER A 183 2.25 -2.40 31.43
N ILE A 184 1.91 -2.38 32.72
CA ILE A 184 1.54 -1.13 33.42
C ILE A 184 2.69 -0.11 33.32
N GLY A 185 3.95 -0.56 33.45
CA GLY A 185 5.14 0.26 33.24
C GLY A 185 5.23 0.81 31.82
N GLY A 186 5.01 -0.01 30.79
CA GLY A 186 4.96 0.43 29.40
C GLY A 186 3.87 1.47 29.11
N LYS A 187 2.64 1.24 29.62
CA LYS A 187 1.53 2.21 29.54
C LYS A 187 1.90 3.57 30.16
N LEU A 188 2.51 3.57 31.35
CA LEU A 188 2.95 4.80 32.02
C LEU A 188 4.11 5.49 31.27
N ARG A 189 5.12 4.72 30.83
CA ARG A 189 6.27 5.23 30.05
C ARG A 189 5.83 5.88 28.73
N ALA A 190 4.84 5.30 28.06
CA ALA A 190 4.25 5.85 26.85
C ALA A 190 3.46 7.13 27.12
N ALA A 191 2.63 7.16 28.18
CA ALA A 191 1.84 8.33 28.54
C ALA A 191 2.71 9.55 28.92
N PHE A 192 3.68 9.36 29.83
CA PHE A 192 4.59 10.43 30.25
C PHE A 192 5.41 10.99 29.09
N GLY A 193 5.93 10.12 28.23
CA GLY A 193 6.72 10.55 27.07
C GLY A 193 5.89 11.18 25.95
N ALA A 194 4.66 10.75 25.72
CA ALA A 194 3.72 11.40 24.80
C ALA A 194 3.33 12.82 25.26
N LEU A 195 3.27 13.05 26.58
CA LEU A 195 3.06 14.36 27.19
C LEU A 195 4.30 15.27 27.12
N GLY A 196 5.50 14.69 27.09
CA GLY A 196 6.77 15.42 26.95
C GLY A 196 7.89 15.01 27.92
N ILE A 197 7.59 14.17 28.92
CA ILE A 197 8.55 13.70 29.93
C ILE A 197 9.35 12.54 29.33
N ARG A 198 10.46 12.88 28.67
CA ARG A 198 11.29 11.98 27.85
C ARG A 198 12.72 12.52 27.72
N PRO A 199 13.70 11.75 27.20
CA PRO A 199 15.01 12.28 26.84
C PRO A 199 14.92 13.40 25.80
N SER A 200 15.85 14.35 25.87
CA SER A 200 15.98 15.48 24.93
C SER A 200 16.02 15.01 23.47
N PRO A 201 15.49 15.82 22.51
CA PRO A 201 15.69 15.54 21.09
C PRO A 201 17.18 15.57 20.70
N PRO A 202 17.56 14.89 19.61
CA PRO A 202 18.93 14.92 19.11
C PRO A 202 19.32 16.30 18.56
N PRO A 203 20.63 16.53 18.27
CA PRO A 203 21.12 17.81 17.76
C PRO A 203 20.43 18.26 16.46
N PRO A 204 20.31 19.59 16.22
CA PRO A 204 19.76 20.12 14.97
C PRO A 204 20.47 19.54 13.74
N GLY A 205 19.68 19.01 12.79
CA GLY A 205 20.19 18.36 11.58
C GLY A 205 20.29 16.84 11.64
N HIS A 206 20.14 16.21 12.81
CA HIS A 206 19.97 14.75 12.90
C HIS A 206 18.60 14.35 12.34
N GLU A 207 18.56 13.41 11.40
CA GLU A 207 17.32 12.81 10.92
C GLU A 207 17.06 11.49 11.65
N GLU A 208 16.16 11.52 12.63
CA GLU A 208 15.84 10.33 13.45
C GLU A 208 15.27 9.19 12.62
N SER A 209 15.73 7.98 12.93
CA SER A 209 15.02 6.77 12.54
C SER A 209 13.68 6.64 13.30
N VAL A 210 12.77 5.82 12.78
CA VAL A 210 11.52 5.49 13.47
C VAL A 210 11.79 4.83 14.83
N GLU A 211 12.85 4.02 14.93
CA GLU A 211 13.26 3.41 16.20
C GLU A 211 13.73 4.44 17.23
N GLU A 212 14.65 5.34 16.84
CA GLU A 212 15.15 6.41 17.71
C GLU A 212 14.00 7.28 18.24
N PHE A 213 13.16 7.81 17.34
CA PHE A 213 12.05 8.68 17.72
C PHE A 213 11.06 7.95 18.64
N VAL A 214 10.69 6.70 18.35
CA VAL A 214 9.66 6.00 19.12
C VAL A 214 10.17 5.49 20.46
N ARG A 215 11.40 4.95 20.54
CA ARG A 215 11.99 4.59 21.85
C ARG A 215 12.19 5.84 22.72
N ARG A 216 12.63 6.96 22.14
CA ARG A 216 12.73 8.27 22.82
C ARG A 216 11.37 8.78 23.29
N ASN A 217 10.38 8.87 22.41
CA ASN A 217 9.06 9.42 22.75
C ASN A 217 8.24 8.47 23.63
N LEU A 218 8.07 7.22 23.24
CA LEU A 218 7.02 6.33 23.76
C LEU A 218 7.56 5.11 24.52
N GLY A 219 8.86 4.80 24.37
CA GLY A 219 9.52 3.70 25.05
C GLY A 219 9.44 2.37 24.31
N ASP A 220 10.20 1.40 24.82
CA ASP A 220 10.56 0.18 24.11
C ASP A 220 9.38 -0.74 23.85
N GLU A 221 8.43 -0.87 24.77
CA GLU A 221 7.22 -1.69 24.55
C GLU A 221 6.35 -1.17 23.40
N VAL A 222 6.25 0.15 23.22
CA VAL A 222 5.50 0.73 22.08
C VAL A 222 6.25 0.48 20.78
N PHE A 223 7.59 0.60 20.80
CA PHE A 223 8.38 0.28 19.63
C PHE A 223 8.25 -1.20 19.23
N GLU A 224 8.62 -2.11 20.12
CA GLU A 224 8.77 -3.54 19.82
C GLU A 224 7.44 -4.26 19.58
N ARG A 225 6.35 -3.78 20.19
CA ARG A 225 5.04 -4.45 20.15
C ARG A 225 4.02 -3.77 19.24
N LEU A 226 4.24 -2.52 18.82
CA LEU A 226 3.34 -1.82 17.90
C LEU A 226 4.04 -1.26 16.66
N ILE A 227 5.18 -0.57 16.79
CA ILE A 227 5.76 0.17 15.66
C ILE A 227 6.71 -0.67 14.80
N GLU A 228 7.54 -1.55 15.36
CA GLU A 228 8.30 -2.53 14.59
C GLU A 228 7.39 -3.40 13.72
N PRO A 229 6.41 -4.15 14.27
CA PRO A 229 5.50 -4.97 13.47
C PRO A 229 4.69 -4.16 12.44
N PHE A 230 4.39 -2.88 12.71
CA PHE A 230 3.77 -1.99 11.72
C PHE A 230 4.75 -1.59 10.60
N CYS A 231 6.00 -1.24 10.92
CA CYS A 231 7.02 -0.88 9.95
C CYS A 231 7.40 -2.04 9.02
N SER A 232 7.56 -3.24 9.59
CA SER A 232 7.78 -4.46 8.83
C SER A 232 6.50 -4.92 8.11
N GLY A 233 5.31 -4.78 8.70
CA GLY A 233 4.03 -5.09 8.07
C GLY A 233 3.62 -4.22 6.88
N VAL A 234 3.85 -2.90 6.96
CA VAL A 234 3.32 -1.90 6.00
C VAL A 234 4.37 -1.45 4.98
N TYR A 235 5.61 -1.17 5.40
CA TYR A 235 6.68 -0.75 4.50
C TYR A 235 7.57 -1.90 4.03
N ALA A 236 7.41 -3.10 4.61
CA ALA A 236 8.40 -4.17 4.55
C ALA A 236 9.82 -3.70 4.95
N GLY A 237 9.88 -2.66 5.77
CA GLY A 237 11.08 -1.88 6.04
C GLY A 237 11.85 -2.35 7.27
N ASP A 238 12.93 -1.62 7.54
CA ASP A 238 13.74 -1.74 8.74
C ASP A 238 13.58 -0.43 9.53
N PRO A 239 12.89 -0.41 10.68
CA PRO A 239 12.60 0.81 11.42
C PRO A 239 13.84 1.52 11.98
N SER A 240 14.99 0.84 12.09
CA SER A 240 16.27 1.46 12.42
C SER A 240 16.84 2.32 11.29
N LYS A 241 16.31 2.18 10.06
CA LYS A 241 16.76 2.84 8.82
C LYS A 241 15.69 3.68 8.13
N LEU A 242 14.41 3.51 8.48
CA LEU A 242 13.33 4.38 8.01
C LEU A 242 13.43 5.74 8.72
N SER A 243 13.54 6.83 7.96
CA SER A 243 13.39 8.19 8.49
C SER A 243 12.00 8.38 9.10
N MET A 244 11.95 8.82 10.36
CA MET A 244 10.72 9.17 11.04
C MET A 244 9.98 10.32 10.34
N LYS A 245 10.74 11.31 9.84
CA LYS A 245 10.20 12.48 9.14
C LYS A 245 9.57 12.10 7.79
N ALA A 246 10.17 11.16 7.07
CA ALA A 246 9.65 10.70 5.78
C ALA A 246 8.48 9.70 5.94
N ALA A 247 8.62 8.68 6.78
CA ALA A 247 7.61 7.63 6.93
C ALA A 247 6.40 8.06 7.78
N PHE A 248 6.63 8.84 8.85
CA PHE A 248 5.63 9.23 9.84
C PHE A 248 5.57 10.76 10.06
N GLY A 249 5.83 11.55 9.00
CA GLY A 249 5.93 13.01 9.07
C GLY A 249 4.77 13.73 9.76
N LYS A 250 3.54 13.18 9.72
CA LYS A 250 2.40 13.70 10.50
C LYS A 250 2.65 13.65 12.01
N VAL A 251 3.22 12.56 12.51
CA VAL A 251 3.54 12.32 13.94
C VAL A 251 4.73 13.16 14.37
N TRP A 252 5.76 13.18 13.52
CA TRP A 252 6.95 14.02 13.70
C TRP A 252 6.56 15.50 13.83
N ASN A 253 5.70 16.01 12.93
CA ASN A 253 5.15 17.37 13.01
C ASN A 253 4.39 17.68 14.32
N LEU A 254 3.81 16.69 15.02
CA LEU A 254 3.17 16.94 16.32
C LEU A 254 4.22 17.31 17.37
N GLU A 255 5.33 16.56 17.43
CA GLU A 255 6.44 16.90 18.34
C GLU A 255 7.01 18.27 17.99
N GLN A 256 7.32 18.51 16.71
CA GLN A 256 7.98 19.74 16.26
C GLN A 256 7.11 20.99 16.50
N ASN A 257 5.81 20.92 16.20
CA ASN A 257 4.90 22.05 16.44
C ASN A 257 4.52 22.21 17.92
N GLY A 258 4.53 21.13 18.70
CA GLY A 258 3.93 21.06 20.03
C GLY A 258 4.88 20.90 21.22
N GLY A 259 6.16 20.60 21.01
CA GLY A 259 7.12 20.17 22.04
C GLY A 259 6.93 18.72 22.50
N SER A 260 5.73 18.17 22.36
CA SER A 260 5.37 16.77 22.58
C SER A 260 4.23 16.34 21.66
N ILE A 261 4.02 15.03 21.51
CA ILE A 261 3.00 14.46 20.62
C ILE A 261 1.60 14.95 21.03
N VAL A 262 1.30 14.95 22.34
CA VAL A 262 0.02 15.46 22.86
C VAL A 262 -0.12 16.97 22.68
N GLY A 263 0.95 17.75 22.93
CA GLY A 263 0.96 19.19 22.70
C GLY A 263 0.68 19.56 21.24
N GLY A 264 1.24 18.80 20.29
CA GLY A 264 1.02 18.96 18.87
C GLY A 264 -0.40 18.60 18.44
N ALA A 265 -0.95 17.52 18.98
CA ALA A 265 -2.33 17.12 18.73
C ALA A 265 -3.32 18.22 19.16
N PHE A 266 -3.12 18.82 20.33
CA PHE A 266 -3.95 19.96 20.78
C PHE A 266 -3.84 21.17 19.85
N LYS A 267 -2.63 21.55 19.40
CA LYS A 267 -2.46 22.66 18.44
C LYS A 267 -3.16 22.37 17.10
N ALA A 268 -2.95 21.19 16.52
CA ALA A 268 -3.58 20.78 15.27
C ALA A 268 -5.12 20.75 15.34
N ILE A 269 -5.70 20.44 16.51
CA ILE A 269 -7.15 20.54 16.74
C ILE A 269 -7.61 22.01 16.80
N GLN A 270 -6.86 22.89 17.45
CA GLN A 270 -7.18 24.33 17.50
C GLN A 270 -7.08 25.00 16.12
N GLU A 271 -6.05 24.66 15.35
CA GLU A 271 -5.84 25.13 13.96
C GLU A 271 -7.01 24.70 13.06
N ARG A 272 -7.40 23.42 13.09
CA ARG A 272 -8.56 22.91 12.32
C ARG A 272 -9.88 23.58 12.68
N LYS A 273 -10.07 24.00 13.94
CA LYS A 273 -11.27 24.76 14.36
C LYS A 273 -11.29 26.21 13.85
N ARG A 274 -10.14 26.76 13.42
CA ARG A 274 -9.99 28.11 12.86
C ARG A 274 -9.98 28.11 11.33
N ALA A 275 -9.48 27.03 10.72
CA ALA A 275 -9.42 26.87 9.27
C ALA A 275 -10.82 26.76 8.65
N HIS A 276 -11.09 27.59 7.63
CA HIS A 276 -12.26 27.39 6.77
C HIS A 276 -11.99 26.17 5.88
N MET A 277 -12.70 25.07 6.13
CA MET A 277 -12.55 23.84 5.36
C MET A 277 -13.35 23.93 4.06
N THR A 278 -12.70 23.67 2.92
CA THR A 278 -13.36 23.54 1.62
C THR A 278 -14.46 22.47 1.69
N PRO A 279 -15.68 22.74 1.18
CA PRO A 279 -16.74 21.74 1.13
C PRO A 279 -16.30 20.46 0.41
N ARG A 280 -16.53 19.31 1.05
CA ARG A 280 -16.24 18.00 0.46
C ARG A 280 -17.19 17.71 -0.70
N ASP A 281 -16.65 17.22 -1.82
CA ASP A 281 -17.43 16.83 -3.00
C ASP A 281 -18.56 15.85 -2.62
N PRO A 282 -19.84 16.22 -2.86
CA PRO A 282 -21.00 15.41 -2.44
C PRO A 282 -21.15 14.11 -3.25
N ARG A 283 -20.47 13.97 -4.40
CA ARG A 283 -20.47 12.73 -5.18
C ARG A 283 -19.76 11.58 -4.44
N LEU A 284 -18.79 11.92 -3.58
CA LEU A 284 -17.91 10.95 -2.93
C LEU A 284 -18.64 10.13 -1.85
N PRO A 285 -18.48 8.79 -1.83
CA PRO A 285 -18.90 7.94 -0.70
C PRO A 285 -18.41 8.49 0.65
N LYS A 286 -19.11 8.15 1.74
CA LYS A 286 -18.75 8.54 3.11
C LYS A 286 -18.36 7.30 3.93
N PRO A 287 -17.07 6.89 3.94
CA PRO A 287 -16.59 5.80 4.78
C PRO A 287 -16.82 6.10 6.26
N LYS A 288 -17.06 5.07 7.08
CA LYS A 288 -17.18 5.19 8.54
C LYS A 288 -15.96 4.56 9.22
N GLY A 289 -15.53 5.11 10.36
CA GLY A 289 -14.50 4.50 11.23
C GLY A 289 -13.17 4.20 10.54
N GLN A 290 -12.47 3.17 11.01
CA GLN A 290 -11.15 2.75 10.48
C GLN A 290 -11.26 1.74 9.32
N THR A 291 -12.22 1.94 8.41
CA THR A 291 -12.43 1.07 7.24
C THR A 291 -11.36 1.26 6.17
N VAL A 292 -11.10 0.19 5.42
CA VAL A 292 -10.33 0.16 4.17
C VAL A 292 -11.23 -0.18 2.99
N GLY A 293 -10.84 0.26 1.80
CA GLY A 293 -11.54 0.00 0.53
C GLY A 293 -10.85 -1.06 -0.33
N SER A 294 -11.66 -1.78 -1.10
CA SER A 294 -11.28 -2.61 -2.24
C SER A 294 -12.43 -2.56 -3.26
N PHE A 295 -12.41 -3.38 -4.31
CA PHE A 295 -13.51 -3.44 -5.29
C PHE A 295 -14.12 -4.84 -5.42
N ARG A 296 -15.32 -4.90 -5.99
CA ARG A 296 -16.07 -6.15 -6.23
C ARG A 296 -15.22 -7.23 -6.90
N LYS A 297 -14.48 -6.89 -7.96
CA LYS A 297 -13.53 -7.77 -8.67
C LYS A 297 -12.05 -7.44 -8.40
N GLY A 298 -11.74 -6.88 -7.22
CA GLY A 298 -10.37 -6.62 -6.76
C GLY A 298 -9.74 -5.32 -7.28
N LEU A 299 -8.53 -5.01 -6.79
CA LEU A 299 -7.89 -3.70 -6.99
C LEU A 299 -7.54 -3.36 -8.45
N SER A 300 -7.35 -4.35 -9.33
CA SER A 300 -7.12 -4.10 -10.76
C SER A 300 -8.26 -3.32 -11.44
N MET A 301 -9.49 -3.35 -10.90
CA MET A 301 -10.61 -2.59 -11.46
C MET A 301 -10.29 -1.10 -11.63
N LEU A 302 -9.54 -0.47 -10.71
CA LEU A 302 -9.19 0.96 -10.79
C LEU A 302 -8.26 1.29 -11.96
N PRO A 303 -7.03 0.73 -12.07
CA PRO A 303 -6.18 0.99 -13.22
C PRO A 303 -6.82 0.55 -14.55
N ASP A 304 -7.58 -0.55 -14.56
CA ASP A 304 -8.26 -1.02 -15.76
C ASP A 304 -9.34 -0.03 -16.23
N ALA A 305 -10.15 0.52 -15.32
CA ALA A 305 -11.17 1.52 -15.65
C ALA A 305 -10.56 2.86 -16.10
N ILE A 306 -9.46 3.30 -15.49
CA ILE A 306 -8.73 4.50 -15.94
C ILE A 306 -8.16 4.28 -17.34
N SER A 307 -7.50 3.13 -17.57
CA SER A 307 -6.98 2.76 -18.89
C SER A 307 -8.09 2.71 -19.94
N SER A 308 -9.24 2.12 -19.61
CA SER A 308 -10.39 2.03 -20.52
C SER A 308 -10.94 3.41 -20.90
N ARG A 309 -10.93 4.37 -19.98
CA ARG A 309 -11.34 5.77 -20.23
C ARG A 309 -10.33 6.57 -21.04
N LEU A 310 -9.03 6.30 -20.86
CA LEU A 310 -7.96 6.92 -21.65
C LEU A 310 -7.85 6.32 -23.06
N GLY A 311 -8.27 5.06 -23.24
CA GLY A 311 -8.36 4.39 -24.52
C GLY A 311 -7.01 4.37 -25.25
N SER A 312 -7.01 4.81 -26.51
CA SER A 312 -5.82 4.85 -27.38
C SER A 312 -4.68 5.76 -26.89
N LYS A 313 -4.91 6.58 -25.85
CA LYS A 313 -3.85 7.34 -25.15
C LYS A 313 -2.94 6.45 -24.29
N VAL A 314 -3.34 5.23 -23.94
CA VAL A 314 -2.47 4.26 -23.26
C VAL A 314 -1.76 3.38 -24.29
N LYS A 315 -0.44 3.28 -24.18
CA LYS A 315 0.42 2.42 -24.99
C LYS A 315 1.04 1.34 -24.10
N LEU A 316 0.60 0.10 -24.31
CA LEU A 316 1.11 -1.09 -23.64
C LEU A 316 2.25 -1.71 -24.46
N SER A 317 3.14 -2.45 -23.79
CA SER A 317 4.38 -3.00 -24.37
C SER A 317 5.31 -1.94 -24.98
N TRP A 318 5.20 -0.67 -24.57
CA TRP A 318 6.04 0.46 -24.99
C TRP A 318 7.08 0.74 -23.91
N LYS A 319 8.26 0.12 -24.05
CA LYS A 319 9.39 0.27 -23.14
C LYS A 319 10.28 1.45 -23.57
N LEU A 320 10.30 2.51 -22.76
CA LEU A 320 11.20 3.65 -22.97
C LEU A 320 12.66 3.16 -22.88
N SER A 321 13.44 3.36 -23.95
CA SER A 321 14.83 2.94 -24.06
C SER A 321 15.80 4.12 -23.93
N SER A 322 15.43 5.30 -24.42
CA SER A 322 16.20 6.54 -24.21
C SER A 322 15.32 7.79 -24.18
N ILE A 323 15.83 8.84 -23.52
CA ILE A 323 15.24 10.18 -23.50
C ILE A 323 16.33 11.23 -23.73
N THR A 324 16.08 12.14 -24.66
CA THR A 324 17.02 13.20 -25.07
C THR A 324 16.29 14.54 -24.99
N LYS A 325 16.91 15.56 -24.36
CA LYS A 325 16.37 16.92 -24.35
C LYS A 325 16.69 17.61 -25.69
N LEU A 326 15.75 18.39 -26.21
CA LEU A 326 15.90 19.14 -27.46
C LEU A 326 16.35 20.59 -27.20
N ASP A 327 17.14 21.15 -28.11
CA ASP A 327 17.73 22.50 -27.99
C ASP A 327 16.66 23.60 -27.87
N LYS A 328 15.55 23.44 -28.61
CA LYS A 328 14.39 24.35 -28.60
C LYS A 328 13.41 24.09 -27.45
N GLY A 329 13.80 23.26 -26.47
CA GLY A 329 12.94 22.78 -25.40
C GLY A 329 12.13 21.54 -25.79
N GLY A 330 11.59 20.85 -24.77
CA GLY A 330 10.99 19.53 -24.93
C GLY A 330 12.01 18.40 -25.03
N TYR A 331 11.51 17.22 -25.40
CA TYR A 331 12.21 15.95 -25.35
C TYR A 331 11.85 15.06 -26.54
N THR A 332 12.81 14.26 -26.99
CA THR A 332 12.56 13.05 -27.79
C THR A 332 12.63 11.84 -26.86
N LEU A 333 11.68 10.92 -27.01
CA LEU A 333 11.59 9.67 -26.27
C LEU A 333 11.57 8.51 -27.25
N THR A 334 12.52 7.58 -27.14
CA THR A 334 12.60 6.40 -28.02
C THR A 334 12.07 5.18 -27.29
N TYR A 335 11.16 4.44 -27.92
CA TYR A 335 10.49 3.28 -27.37
C TYR A 335 10.82 2.01 -28.15
N GLU A 336 11.12 0.94 -27.41
CA GLU A 336 10.96 -0.44 -27.88
C GLU A 336 9.47 -0.79 -27.81
N THR A 337 8.90 -1.24 -28.94
CA THR A 337 7.48 -1.58 -29.10
C THR A 337 7.33 -2.89 -29.89
N PRO A 338 6.17 -3.56 -29.89
CA PRO A 338 5.93 -4.73 -30.75
C PRO A 338 6.10 -4.44 -32.25
N GLU A 339 5.91 -3.17 -32.65
CA GLU A 339 6.02 -2.69 -34.03
C GLU A 339 7.46 -2.27 -34.40
N GLY A 340 8.41 -2.31 -33.45
CA GLY A 340 9.81 -1.91 -33.65
C GLY A 340 10.21 -0.73 -32.76
N LEU A 341 11.13 0.12 -33.25
CA LEU A 341 11.52 1.35 -32.56
C LEU A 341 10.61 2.51 -32.98
N ILE A 342 9.99 3.17 -31.99
CA ILE A 342 9.12 4.33 -32.20
C ILE A 342 9.67 5.55 -31.46
N SER A 343 9.73 6.69 -32.14
CA SER A 343 10.14 7.97 -31.56
C SER A 343 8.94 8.88 -31.28
N VAL A 344 8.87 9.45 -30.08
CA VAL A 344 7.82 10.40 -29.67
C VAL A 344 8.46 11.73 -29.28
N LEU A 345 7.96 12.84 -29.84
CA LEU A 345 8.32 14.19 -29.42
C LEU A 345 7.36 14.66 -28.32
N SER A 346 7.87 15.25 -27.23
CA SER A 346 7.01 15.80 -26.18
C SER A 346 7.52 17.09 -25.54
N LYS A 347 6.60 17.97 -25.14
CA LYS A 347 6.92 19.19 -24.36
C LYS A 347 7.35 18.85 -22.92
N SER A 348 6.71 17.87 -22.30
CA SER A 348 6.90 17.52 -20.88
C SER A 348 6.85 16.01 -20.62
N VAL A 349 7.71 15.49 -19.74
CA VAL A 349 7.76 14.07 -19.39
C VAL A 349 7.55 13.87 -17.89
N VAL A 350 6.65 12.96 -17.53
CA VAL A 350 6.36 12.59 -16.13
C VAL A 350 6.83 11.16 -15.88
N MET A 351 7.88 11.00 -15.09
CA MET A 351 8.44 9.69 -14.73
C MET A 351 7.70 9.09 -13.52
N THR A 352 7.00 7.98 -13.71
CA THR A 352 6.32 7.23 -12.63
C THR A 352 6.81 5.78 -12.48
N VAL A 353 7.86 5.42 -13.23
CA VAL A 353 8.61 4.16 -13.09
C VAL A 353 9.41 4.10 -11.77
N PRO A 354 9.83 2.90 -11.30
CA PRO A 354 10.70 2.78 -10.12
C PRO A 354 12.00 3.59 -10.25
N SER A 355 12.54 4.08 -9.14
CA SER A 355 13.65 5.04 -9.17
C SER A 355 14.93 4.48 -9.80
N HIS A 356 15.18 3.18 -9.70
CA HIS A 356 16.33 2.53 -10.37
C HIS A 356 16.18 2.54 -11.90
N VAL A 357 14.95 2.44 -12.43
CA VAL A 357 14.66 2.60 -13.86
C VAL A 357 14.80 4.06 -14.27
N ALA A 358 14.24 4.98 -13.47
CA ALA A 358 14.38 6.42 -13.72
C ALA A 358 15.85 6.89 -13.66
N SER A 359 16.67 6.32 -12.77
CA SER A 359 18.11 6.59 -12.67
C SER A 359 18.82 6.28 -13.99
N SER A 360 18.63 5.07 -14.54
CA SER A 360 19.27 4.68 -15.80
C SER A 360 18.81 5.57 -16.97
N LEU A 361 17.51 5.86 -17.05
CA LEU A 361 16.93 6.67 -18.13
C LEU A 361 17.32 8.15 -18.05
N LEU A 362 17.45 8.73 -16.85
CA LEU A 362 17.74 10.15 -16.66
C LEU A 362 19.24 10.46 -16.60
N ARG A 363 20.13 9.46 -16.50
CA ARG A 363 21.59 9.67 -16.44
C ARG A 363 22.17 10.50 -17.60
N PRO A 364 21.71 10.37 -18.86
CA PRO A 364 22.15 11.24 -19.96
C PRO A 364 21.70 12.71 -19.82
N LEU A 365 20.67 12.99 -19.01
CA LEU A 365 20.14 14.33 -18.78
C LEU A 365 20.68 14.97 -17.49
N SER A 366 20.94 14.16 -16.46
CA SER A 366 21.54 14.59 -15.19
C SER A 366 22.11 13.41 -14.41
N GLY A 367 23.44 13.34 -14.33
CA GLY A 367 24.14 12.38 -13.46
C GLY A 367 23.72 12.52 -12.00
N ALA A 368 23.66 13.75 -11.47
CA ALA A 368 23.28 14.03 -10.08
C ALA A 368 21.86 13.54 -9.73
N ALA A 369 20.89 13.68 -10.64
CA ALA A 369 19.55 13.15 -10.43
C ALA A 369 19.54 11.60 -10.45
N ALA A 370 20.28 10.99 -11.37
CA ALA A 370 20.43 9.54 -11.43
C ALA A 370 21.11 8.97 -10.17
N ASP A 371 22.15 9.64 -9.67
CA ASP A 371 22.91 9.26 -8.46
C ASP A 371 22.15 9.54 -7.15
N ALA A 372 21.06 10.31 -7.20
CA ALA A 372 20.09 10.41 -6.12
C ALA A 372 19.05 9.28 -6.21
N LEU A 373 18.52 9.02 -7.40
CA LEU A 373 17.48 8.01 -7.65
C LEU A 373 17.95 6.56 -7.47
N SER A 374 19.24 6.28 -7.70
CA SER A 374 19.85 4.95 -7.51
C SER A 374 19.98 4.52 -6.03
N LYS A 375 19.94 5.47 -5.09
CA LYS A 375 20.14 5.22 -3.65
C LYS A 375 18.91 4.65 -2.93
N PHE A 376 17.74 4.68 -3.57
CA PHE A 376 16.50 4.17 -2.98
C PHE A 376 16.52 2.64 -2.92
N TYR A 377 16.60 2.10 -1.71
CA TYR A 377 16.50 0.66 -1.48
C TYR A 377 15.04 0.16 -1.62
N TYR A 378 14.86 -0.92 -2.38
CA TYR A 378 13.58 -1.61 -2.54
C TYR A 378 13.60 -2.95 -1.76
N PRO A 379 12.89 -3.08 -0.63
CA PRO A 379 12.85 -4.33 0.11
C PRO A 379 12.08 -5.42 -0.67
N PRO A 380 12.65 -6.62 -0.87
CA PRO A 380 11.97 -7.68 -1.60
C PRO A 380 10.90 -8.37 -0.73
N VAL A 381 9.70 -8.55 -1.28
CA VAL A 381 8.57 -9.17 -0.60
C VAL A 381 7.95 -10.23 -1.50
N ALA A 382 7.68 -11.40 -0.93
CA ALA A 382 6.84 -12.44 -1.52
C ALA A 382 5.45 -12.38 -0.89
N ALA A 383 4.41 -12.16 -1.69
CA ALA A 383 3.02 -12.37 -1.31
C ALA A 383 2.67 -13.86 -1.48
N VAL A 384 2.01 -14.46 -0.49
CA VAL A 384 1.65 -15.88 -0.48
C VAL A 384 0.22 -16.07 0.03
N SER A 385 -0.70 -16.21 -0.92
CA SER A 385 -2.10 -16.56 -0.69
C SER A 385 -2.24 -18.04 -0.27
N ILE A 386 -2.89 -18.30 0.86
CA ILE A 386 -3.25 -19.67 1.32
C ILE A 386 -4.73 -19.70 1.70
N SER A 387 -5.42 -20.80 1.35
CA SER A 387 -6.78 -21.09 1.79
C SER A 387 -6.87 -22.36 2.60
N TYR A 388 -7.58 -22.28 3.73
CA TYR A 388 -7.97 -23.39 4.58
C TYR A 388 -9.50 -23.59 4.53
N PRO A 389 -10.02 -24.81 4.78
CA PRO A 389 -11.39 -25.00 5.23
C PRO A 389 -11.64 -24.21 6.53
N LYS A 390 -12.85 -23.73 6.78
CA LYS A 390 -13.19 -23.02 8.03
C LYS A 390 -12.94 -23.90 9.26
N GLU A 391 -13.23 -25.19 9.12
CA GLU A 391 -13.15 -26.23 10.15
C GLU A 391 -11.69 -26.57 10.54
N ALA A 392 -10.72 -26.09 9.77
CA ALA A 392 -9.29 -26.22 10.07
C ALA A 392 -8.72 -25.00 10.83
N ILE A 393 -9.53 -23.96 11.08
CA ILE A 393 -9.14 -22.82 11.91
C ILE A 393 -9.40 -23.17 13.39
N ARG A 394 -8.36 -23.00 14.21
CA ARG A 394 -8.37 -23.33 15.64
C ARG A 394 -9.41 -22.48 16.36
N THR A 395 -10.18 -23.09 17.28
CA THR A 395 -11.36 -22.46 17.88
C THR A 395 -11.02 -21.24 18.74
N GLU A 396 -9.83 -21.19 19.34
CA GLU A 396 -9.32 -20.03 20.08
C GLU A 396 -8.95 -18.83 19.19
N CYS A 397 -8.96 -18.99 17.86
CA CYS A 397 -8.78 -17.92 16.88
C CYS A 397 -10.10 -17.38 16.31
N LEU A 398 -11.25 -17.89 16.76
CA LEU A 398 -12.58 -17.52 16.26
C LEU A 398 -13.26 -16.52 17.20
N ILE A 399 -13.95 -15.53 16.61
CA ILE A 399 -14.81 -14.58 17.30
C ILE A 399 -16.24 -14.82 16.81
N ASP A 400 -17.14 -15.16 17.73
CA ASP A 400 -18.51 -15.64 17.43
C ASP A 400 -18.56 -16.81 16.42
N GLY A 401 -17.57 -17.70 16.48
CA GLY A 401 -17.46 -18.87 15.59
C GLY A 401 -16.89 -18.60 14.19
N GLU A 402 -16.44 -17.37 13.90
CA GLU A 402 -15.87 -16.98 12.62
C GLU A 402 -14.48 -16.34 12.78
N LEU A 403 -13.61 -16.46 11.76
CA LEU A 403 -12.33 -15.76 11.74
C LEU A 403 -12.56 -14.29 11.40
N LYS A 404 -12.75 -13.44 12.43
CA LYS A 404 -13.00 -12.00 12.29
C LYS A 404 -11.72 -11.19 12.46
N GLY A 405 -11.45 -10.28 11.53
CA GLY A 405 -10.36 -9.31 11.66
C GLY A 405 -9.87 -8.75 10.34
N PHE A 406 -9.08 -7.68 10.43
CA PHE A 406 -8.27 -7.20 9.32
C PHE A 406 -7.13 -8.18 9.03
N GLY A 407 -6.48 -8.64 10.09
CA GLY A 407 -5.30 -9.47 10.02
C GLY A 407 -4.41 -9.34 11.25
N GLN A 408 -3.25 -9.99 11.19
CA GLN A 408 -2.24 -10.03 12.24
C GLN A 408 -0.88 -9.56 11.72
N LEU A 409 -0.10 -8.92 12.60
CA LEU A 409 1.30 -8.56 12.38
C LEU A 409 2.19 -9.35 13.34
N HIS A 410 3.42 -9.67 12.92
CA HIS A 410 4.34 -10.49 13.72
C HIS A 410 5.63 -9.70 14.01
N PRO A 411 5.85 -9.28 15.27
CA PRO A 411 7.12 -8.69 15.69
C PRO A 411 8.27 -9.68 15.47
N ARG A 412 9.42 -9.19 15.02
CA ARG A 412 10.57 -10.06 14.69
C ARG A 412 11.13 -10.79 15.89
N SER A 413 11.00 -10.22 17.09
CA SER A 413 11.31 -10.86 18.37
C SER A 413 10.51 -12.15 18.63
N GLN A 414 9.34 -12.31 18.02
CA GLN A 414 8.47 -13.48 18.14
C GLN A 414 8.86 -14.62 17.16
N GLY A 415 9.98 -14.49 16.44
CA GLY A 415 10.60 -15.58 15.66
C GLY A 415 9.90 -15.97 14.35
N LEU A 416 8.84 -15.26 13.94
CA LEU A 416 8.15 -15.51 12.67
C LEU A 416 8.79 -14.78 11.48
N LYS A 417 8.77 -15.45 10.32
CA LYS A 417 9.37 -14.95 9.07
C LYS A 417 8.37 -14.18 8.19
N THR A 418 7.08 -14.49 8.34
CA THR A 418 5.94 -13.70 7.87
C THR A 418 5.95 -12.32 8.53
N LEU A 419 5.87 -11.25 7.75
CA LEU A 419 5.71 -9.86 8.23
C LEU A 419 4.33 -9.68 8.88
N GLY A 420 3.31 -10.21 8.20
CA GLY A 420 1.92 -10.20 8.64
C GLY A 420 1.05 -11.03 7.71
N THR A 421 -0.20 -11.24 8.14
CA THR A 421 -1.20 -12.04 7.43
C THR A 421 -2.53 -11.29 7.42
N ILE A 422 -3.03 -10.94 6.22
CA ILE A 422 -4.32 -10.27 6.03
C ILE A 422 -5.42 -11.33 5.86
N TYR A 423 -6.52 -11.18 6.61
CA TYR A 423 -7.67 -12.09 6.55
C TYR A 423 -8.61 -11.68 5.39
N SER A 424 -8.15 -11.82 4.14
CA SER A 424 -8.81 -11.19 2.99
C SER A 424 -10.26 -11.63 2.78
N SER A 425 -10.65 -12.86 3.16
CA SER A 425 -12.05 -13.32 3.11
C SER A 425 -12.91 -12.90 4.30
N SER A 426 -12.30 -12.32 5.35
CA SER A 426 -12.97 -11.70 6.49
C SER A 426 -13.26 -10.23 6.20
N LEU A 427 -12.27 -9.52 5.63
CA LEU A 427 -12.40 -8.12 5.23
C LEU A 427 -13.36 -7.88 4.06
N PHE A 428 -13.35 -8.76 3.05
CA PHE A 428 -14.10 -8.54 1.81
C PHE A 428 -14.85 -9.81 1.38
N PRO A 429 -16.14 -9.71 1.02
CA PRO A 429 -16.90 -10.83 0.47
C PRO A 429 -16.34 -11.29 -0.88
N ASN A 430 -16.69 -12.52 -1.29
CA ASN A 430 -16.37 -13.09 -2.59
C ASN A 430 -14.87 -13.22 -2.91
N ARG A 431 -14.00 -13.25 -1.89
CA ARG A 431 -12.55 -13.54 -2.02
C ARG A 431 -12.23 -15.03 -1.97
N ALA A 432 -13.11 -15.85 -1.40
CA ALA A 432 -12.98 -17.31 -1.32
C ALA A 432 -14.33 -18.00 -1.58
N PRO A 433 -14.33 -19.28 -2.00
CA PRO A 433 -15.53 -20.10 -2.06
C PRO A 433 -16.20 -20.30 -0.69
N PRO A 434 -17.49 -20.71 -0.64
CA PRO A 434 -18.14 -21.15 0.60
C PRO A 434 -17.35 -22.22 1.35
N GLY A 435 -17.37 -22.17 2.69
CA GLY A 435 -16.62 -23.09 3.55
C GLY A 435 -15.10 -22.86 3.58
N ARG A 436 -14.57 -21.83 2.89
CA ARG A 436 -13.15 -21.48 2.89
C ARG A 436 -12.87 -20.15 3.58
N VAL A 437 -11.67 -20.04 4.15
CA VAL A 437 -11.00 -18.76 4.39
C VAL A 437 -9.87 -18.54 3.38
N LEU A 438 -9.51 -17.29 3.12
CA LEU A 438 -8.34 -16.90 2.33
C LEU A 438 -7.49 -15.91 3.11
N LEU A 439 -6.21 -16.25 3.25
CA LEU A 439 -5.21 -15.54 4.04
C LEU A 439 -4.06 -15.12 3.12
N LEU A 440 -3.73 -13.83 3.10
CA LEU A 440 -2.62 -13.27 2.31
C LEU A 440 -1.45 -13.00 3.25
N ASN A 441 -0.37 -13.78 3.09
CA ASN A 441 0.81 -13.73 3.94
C ASN A 441 1.92 -12.98 3.19
N TYR A 442 2.58 -12.03 3.84
CA TYR A 442 3.73 -11.32 3.26
C TYR A 442 5.03 -11.79 3.93
N ILE A 443 6.05 -12.15 3.15
CA ILE A 443 7.32 -12.70 3.63
C ILE A 443 8.48 -11.97 2.97
N GLY A 444 9.54 -11.69 3.73
CA GLY A 444 10.72 -10.97 3.25
C GLY A 444 10.89 -9.65 3.98
N GLY A 445 11.05 -8.57 3.23
CA GLY A 445 11.35 -7.23 3.73
C GLY A 445 12.85 -6.97 3.90
N ALA A 446 13.20 -5.74 4.26
CA ALA A 446 14.58 -5.29 4.50
C ALA A 446 15.31 -6.15 5.55
N THR A 447 14.56 -6.71 6.52
CA THR A 447 15.06 -7.59 7.58
C THR A 447 15.15 -9.08 7.17
N ASN A 448 14.74 -9.46 5.95
CA ASN A 448 14.86 -10.82 5.42
C ASN A 448 14.96 -10.83 3.87
N PRO A 449 15.99 -10.21 3.27
CA PRO A 449 16.12 -10.08 1.82
C PRO A 449 16.39 -11.42 1.11
N GLY A 450 16.90 -12.42 1.85
CA GLY A 450 17.11 -13.80 1.40
C GLY A 450 15.82 -14.59 1.10
N ILE A 451 14.68 -13.91 0.98
CA ILE A 451 13.43 -14.48 0.45
C ILE A 451 13.54 -14.77 -1.06
N LEU A 452 14.30 -13.96 -1.82
CA LEU A 452 14.41 -14.04 -3.28
C LEU A 452 14.99 -15.37 -3.78
N SER A 453 15.85 -16.03 -2.99
CA SER A 453 16.47 -17.31 -3.35
C SER A 453 15.63 -18.54 -3.01
N LYS A 454 14.42 -18.38 -2.47
CA LYS A 454 13.58 -19.51 -2.02
C LYS A 454 12.57 -19.96 -3.08
N ARG A 455 12.58 -21.26 -3.37
CA ARG A 455 11.56 -21.91 -4.21
C ARG A 455 10.19 -21.82 -3.56
N ALA A 456 9.13 -21.66 -4.37
CA ALA A 456 7.75 -21.48 -3.90
C ALA A 456 7.23 -22.61 -2.98
N SER A 457 7.73 -23.84 -3.12
CA SER A 457 7.42 -24.96 -2.22
C SER A 457 7.91 -24.73 -0.78
N LEU A 458 9.07 -24.09 -0.61
CA LEU A 458 9.64 -23.76 0.70
C LEU A 458 8.90 -22.58 1.35
N LEU A 459 8.36 -21.64 0.57
CA LEU A 459 7.60 -20.49 1.11
C LEU A 459 6.38 -20.94 1.93
N LYS A 460 5.69 -22.00 1.49
CA LYS A 460 4.56 -22.59 2.21
C LYS A 460 4.96 -23.12 3.60
N GLN A 461 6.19 -23.60 3.78
CA GLN A 461 6.72 -24.10 5.04
C GLN A 461 7.13 -22.98 6.02
N LEU A 462 7.24 -21.73 5.55
CA LEU A 462 7.59 -20.58 6.40
C LEU A 462 6.37 -19.91 7.06
N ILE A 463 5.15 -20.31 6.67
CA ILE A 463 3.91 -19.74 7.16
C ILE A 463 3.43 -20.58 8.35
N LYS A 464 3.49 -19.97 9.54
CA LYS A 464 2.83 -20.43 10.77
C LYS A 464 1.71 -19.43 11.08
N ILE A 465 0.53 -19.92 11.43
CA ILE A 465 -0.71 -19.16 11.67
C ILE A 465 -1.29 -19.60 13.01
#